data_AF-A0A850CSZ1-F1
#
_entry.id   AF-A0A850CSZ1-F1
#
_cell.length_a   1.000
_cell.length_b   1.000
_cell.length_c   1.000
_cell.angle_alpha   90.00
_cell.angle_beta   90.00
_cell.angle_gamma   90.00
#
_symmetry.space_group_name_H-M   'P 1'
#
loop_
_entity.id
_entity.type
_entity.pdbx_description
1 polymer ?
#
loop_
_entity_poly.entity_id
_entity_poly.type
_entity_poly.pdbx_seq_one_letter_code
_entity_poly.pdbx_strand_id
1 'polypeptide(L)'
;MTIGAPGGMPRRVTISLAVAATLGLGLSACSTAGPTTPPAAGSSASETATTPATTGTPAPGPTEPLPTVTADPLTPTTPSPTATTTKATPTATATATDPGTLAGACERTQPAYPVVAPGSKGPAVSALQCFLNDADFGPVAVDGVYGAQTREAMRRVEATFEGPAPKPGRVDAGVWVLIISRSMGNETLKQGSKGPDVETLQRALRAAGGKLTVDGTFGAETKKVVERFQDANRIGEDGVVGEETLFLLKSGATIG
;
A
#
# COMPACT_ATOMS: atom_id res chain seq x y z
N MET A 1 25.84 -14.61 55.83
CA MET A 1 25.45 -13.38 56.55
C MET A 1 25.70 -12.19 55.63
N THR A 2 24.74 -11.26 55.57
CA THR A 2 24.77 -9.92 54.93
C THR A 2 24.63 -9.90 53.39
N ILE A 3 23.41 -9.78 52.82
CA ILE A 3 22.58 -8.58 52.52
C ILE A 3 23.12 -7.75 51.33
N GLY A 4 22.33 -7.65 50.25
CA GLY A 4 22.53 -6.67 49.18
C GLY A 4 21.75 -6.93 47.89
N ALA A 5 20.49 -6.50 47.82
CA ALA A 5 19.72 -6.23 46.60
C ALA A 5 18.77 -5.04 46.91
N PRO A 6 18.10 -4.35 45.97
CA PRO A 6 18.31 -4.15 44.52
C PRO A 6 18.10 -2.66 44.08
N GLY A 7 18.38 -2.32 42.82
CA GLY A 7 17.90 -1.08 42.18
C GLY A 7 18.31 -1.01 40.70
N GLY A 8 17.53 -0.53 39.73
CA GLY A 8 16.15 -0.02 39.68
C GLY A 8 15.79 0.18 38.19
N MET A 9 14.53 -0.09 37.81
CA MET A 9 14.01 0.20 36.47
C MET A 9 13.54 1.65 36.37
N PRO A 10 13.71 2.36 35.23
CA PRO A 10 13.03 3.62 35.00
C PRO A 10 11.54 3.40 34.64
N ARG A 11 10.69 4.14 35.37
CA ARG A 11 9.23 4.11 35.34
C ARG A 11 8.66 4.85 34.12
N ARG A 12 7.58 4.29 33.58
CA ARG A 12 6.67 4.91 32.62
C ARG A 12 6.04 6.18 33.23
N VAL A 13 5.98 7.24 32.43
CA VAL A 13 5.23 8.46 32.74
C VAL A 13 3.83 8.31 32.15
N THR A 14 2.83 8.20 33.01
CA THR A 14 1.39 8.26 32.66
C THR A 14 0.86 9.55 33.27
N ILE A 15 0.44 10.49 32.43
CA ILE A 15 -0.23 11.72 32.87
C ILE A 15 -1.73 11.47 32.72
N SER A 16 -2.38 11.14 33.83
CA SER A 16 -3.83 11.23 34.00
C SER A 16 -4.13 12.54 34.71
N LEU A 17 -4.86 13.46 34.07
CA LEU A 17 -5.58 14.52 34.77
C LEU A 17 -7.06 14.15 34.79
N ALA A 18 -7.55 13.79 35.97
CA ALA A 18 -8.95 13.81 36.32
C ALA A 18 -9.19 15.04 37.20
N VAL A 19 -10.11 15.91 36.81
CA VAL A 19 -10.67 16.95 37.69
C VAL A 19 -12.17 16.71 37.75
N ALA A 20 -12.62 16.24 38.90
CA ALA A 20 -14.02 16.19 39.30
C ALA A 20 -14.20 17.16 40.47
N ALA A 21 -15.10 18.12 40.33
CA ALA A 21 -15.65 18.89 41.43
C ALA A 21 -17.16 19.06 41.18
N THR A 22 -17.92 18.54 42.13
CA THR A 22 -19.38 18.42 42.14
C THR A 22 -20.06 19.57 42.89
N LEU A 23 -21.35 19.75 42.55
CA LEU A 23 -22.48 20.24 43.36
C LEU A 23 -22.79 21.74 43.42
N GLY A 24 -23.94 22.08 42.81
CA GLY A 24 -24.80 23.20 43.16
C GLY A 24 -26.23 22.95 42.67
N LEU A 25 -27.13 22.61 43.59
CA LEU A 25 -28.58 22.43 43.36
C LEU A 25 -29.27 23.78 43.11
N GLY A 26 -30.22 23.82 42.16
CA GLY A 26 -31.24 24.86 42.03
C GLY A 26 -32.46 24.33 41.27
N LEU A 27 -33.60 24.21 41.95
CA LEU A 27 -34.92 23.80 41.44
C LEU A 27 -35.79 25.03 41.11
N SER A 28 -36.85 24.81 40.32
CA SER A 28 -38.01 25.69 39.98
C SER A 28 -37.82 26.68 38.82
N ALA A 29 -38.75 26.86 37.87
CA ALA A 29 -40.09 26.32 37.62
C ALA A 29 -40.54 26.58 36.14
N CYS A 30 -41.60 25.88 35.72
CA CYS A 30 -42.52 26.07 34.57
C CYS A 30 -42.45 27.36 33.73
N SER A 31 -42.57 27.25 32.38
CA SER A 31 -43.76 27.73 31.62
C SER A 31 -43.72 27.42 30.10
N THR A 32 -44.76 26.72 29.63
CA THR A 32 -45.57 26.87 28.40
C THR A 32 -44.97 27.27 27.02
N ALA A 33 -45.10 26.33 26.07
CA ALA A 33 -45.75 26.43 24.75
C ALA A 33 -45.50 27.60 23.76
N GLY A 34 -45.14 27.24 22.51
CA GLY A 34 -45.70 27.85 21.29
C GLY A 34 -44.69 28.38 20.24
N PRO A 35 -44.92 28.20 18.91
CA PRO A 35 -43.88 28.28 17.86
C PRO A 35 -43.95 29.56 17.00
N THR A 36 -42.81 30.02 16.46
CA THR A 36 -42.78 31.00 15.33
C THR A 36 -41.44 31.02 14.58
N THR A 37 -41.50 30.67 13.29
CA THR A 37 -40.95 31.28 12.05
C THR A 37 -39.63 32.12 12.06
N PRO A 38 -38.74 31.99 11.04
CA PRO A 38 -37.41 32.63 11.00
C PRO A 38 -37.42 34.03 10.36
N PRO A 39 -36.29 34.77 10.41
CA PRO A 39 -35.99 35.79 9.42
C PRO A 39 -34.72 35.53 8.59
N ALA A 40 -34.78 36.11 7.41
CA ALA A 40 -33.82 36.12 6.33
C ALA A 40 -32.65 37.11 6.54
N ALA A 41 -31.62 36.90 5.71
CA ALA A 41 -30.79 37.89 4.99
C ALA A 41 -30.31 39.18 5.70
N GLY A 42 -29.00 39.38 5.70
CA GLY A 42 -28.34 40.65 5.94
C GLY A 42 -26.92 40.65 5.35
N SER A 43 -26.68 41.56 4.42
CA SER A 43 -25.47 41.75 3.60
C SER A 43 -24.67 42.97 4.09
N SER A 44 -23.33 42.95 3.94
CA SER A 44 -22.41 44.08 3.58
C SER A 44 -20.99 43.72 4.03
N ALA A 45 -20.00 43.62 3.12
CA ALA A 45 -19.21 44.71 2.51
C ALA A 45 -18.37 45.46 3.56
N SER A 46 -17.11 45.84 3.40
CA SER A 46 -16.13 45.93 2.31
C SER A 46 -14.80 46.17 3.03
N GLU A 47 -13.65 45.72 2.52
CA GLU A 47 -12.43 46.52 2.74
C GLU A 47 -11.41 46.36 1.61
N THR A 48 -10.77 47.48 1.37
CA THR A 48 -10.11 48.01 0.17
C THR A 48 -8.76 47.37 -0.16
N ALA A 49 -8.48 47.32 -1.46
CA ALA A 49 -7.14 47.12 -2.02
C ALA A 49 -6.25 48.36 -1.81
N THR A 50 -4.94 48.15 -1.60
CA THR A 50 -3.89 49.11 -1.94
C THR A 50 -2.58 48.38 -2.23
N THR A 51 -2.14 48.42 -3.48
CA THR A 51 -0.76 48.19 -3.94
C THR A 51 0.08 49.45 -3.65
N PRO A 52 1.42 49.31 -3.50
CA PRO A 52 2.25 49.74 -4.64
C PRO A 52 3.45 48.83 -4.92
N ALA A 53 3.89 48.88 -6.18
CA ALA A 53 5.11 48.30 -6.71
C ALA A 53 6.36 49.06 -6.24
N THR A 54 7.51 48.37 -6.17
CA THR A 54 8.83 48.99 -6.37
C THR A 54 9.79 47.98 -7.00
N THR A 55 10.32 48.43 -8.13
CA THR A 55 11.42 47.96 -8.98
C THR A 55 12.72 47.61 -8.25
N GLY A 56 13.42 46.60 -8.77
CA GLY A 56 14.83 46.35 -8.43
C GLY A 56 15.46 45.20 -9.23
N THR A 57 15.91 45.49 -10.45
CA THR A 57 16.93 44.69 -11.18
C THR A 57 18.24 45.48 -11.17
N PRO A 58 19.39 44.83 -10.93
CA PRO A 58 20.48 44.99 -11.89
C PRO A 58 21.26 43.69 -12.16
N ALA A 59 21.32 43.36 -13.46
CA ALA A 59 22.48 43.08 -14.32
C ALA A 59 23.47 41.91 -14.06
N PRO A 60 24.15 41.41 -15.13
CA PRO A 60 24.74 40.07 -15.21
C PRO A 60 26.28 40.02 -15.31
N GLY A 61 26.85 38.81 -15.14
CA GLY A 61 28.17 38.38 -15.63
C GLY A 61 28.98 37.53 -14.62
N PRO A 62 30.04 36.78 -15.03
CA PRO A 62 30.54 36.52 -16.38
C PRO A 62 30.61 35.02 -16.78
N THR A 63 30.72 34.84 -18.08
CA THR A 63 31.15 33.69 -18.88
C THR A 63 32.49 33.10 -18.43
N GLU A 64 32.62 31.76 -18.37
CA GLU A 64 33.86 31.03 -18.68
C GLU A 64 33.59 29.51 -18.90
N PRO A 65 34.50 28.73 -19.50
CA PRO A 65 34.23 27.99 -20.74
C PRO A 65 34.14 26.46 -20.57
N LEU A 66 33.74 25.82 -21.68
CA LEU A 66 33.59 24.39 -21.90
C LEU A 66 34.78 23.54 -21.42
N PRO A 67 34.55 22.36 -20.81
CA PRO A 67 35.49 21.25 -20.92
C PRO A 67 35.25 20.49 -22.24
N THR A 68 36.25 20.53 -23.10
CA THR A 68 36.44 19.65 -24.25
C THR A 68 36.43 18.19 -23.79
N VAL A 69 35.37 17.44 -24.10
CA VAL A 69 35.41 15.97 -24.07
C VAL A 69 35.92 15.50 -25.42
N THR A 70 37.21 15.18 -25.44
CA THR A 70 37.85 14.42 -26.51
C THR A 70 37.18 13.05 -26.59
N ALA A 71 36.41 12.82 -27.65
CA ALA A 71 35.91 11.50 -28.00
C ALA A 71 37.07 10.69 -28.60
N ASP A 72 37.54 9.70 -27.84
CA ASP A 72 38.41 8.63 -28.32
C ASP A 72 37.53 7.56 -28.99
N PRO A 73 37.77 7.15 -30.25
CA PRO A 73 36.98 6.12 -30.90
C PRO A 73 37.40 4.73 -30.44
N LEU A 74 36.66 4.16 -29.48
CA LEU A 74 36.70 2.73 -29.21
C LEU A 74 36.07 1.96 -30.38
N THR A 75 36.96 1.35 -31.16
CA THR A 75 36.78 0.16 -32.00
C THR A 75 35.56 -0.71 -31.66
N PRO A 76 34.62 -0.96 -32.61
CA PRO A 76 33.65 -2.02 -32.46
C PRO A 76 34.31 -3.38 -32.76
N THR A 77 34.40 -4.22 -31.73
CA THR A 77 34.77 -5.62 -31.87
C THR A 77 33.51 -6.40 -32.27
N THR A 78 33.49 -6.93 -33.49
CA THR A 78 32.45 -7.82 -34.02
C THR A 78 32.48 -9.18 -33.30
N PRO A 79 31.40 -9.68 -32.69
CA PRO A 79 31.27 -11.10 -32.42
C PRO A 79 30.67 -11.81 -33.64
N SER A 80 31.46 -12.73 -34.20
CA SER A 80 31.05 -13.71 -35.20
C SER A 80 30.51 -14.96 -34.47
N PRO A 81 29.27 -15.41 -34.70
CA PRO A 81 28.88 -16.76 -34.33
C PRO A 81 28.93 -17.68 -35.57
N THR A 82 29.97 -18.51 -35.64
CA THR A 82 30.02 -19.68 -36.49
C THR A 82 29.07 -20.74 -35.95
N ALA A 83 28.09 -21.12 -36.76
CA ALA A 83 27.24 -22.28 -36.51
C ALA A 83 28.09 -23.56 -36.52
N THR A 84 27.88 -24.43 -35.53
CA THR A 84 28.34 -25.82 -35.62
C THR A 84 27.23 -26.74 -35.13
N THR A 85 26.66 -27.45 -36.09
CA THR A 85 25.77 -28.58 -35.91
C THR A 85 26.55 -29.75 -35.30
N THR A 86 26.07 -30.36 -34.23
CA THR A 86 26.44 -31.74 -33.88
C THR A 86 25.24 -32.43 -33.24
N LYS A 87 24.77 -33.46 -33.93
CA LYS A 87 23.77 -34.43 -33.48
C LYS A 87 24.51 -35.61 -32.86
N ALA A 88 24.23 -35.93 -31.60
CA ALA A 88 24.44 -37.26 -31.03
C ALA A 88 23.55 -37.47 -29.80
N THR A 89 22.66 -38.45 -29.89
CA THR A 89 21.91 -39.07 -28.78
C THR A 89 22.73 -40.30 -28.33
N PRO A 90 22.82 -40.61 -27.03
CA PRO A 90 21.94 -41.64 -26.50
C PRO A 90 21.37 -41.36 -25.09
N THR A 91 20.11 -41.73 -24.94
CA THR A 91 19.44 -42.36 -23.79
C THR A 91 20.01 -42.09 -22.38
N ALA A 92 19.33 -41.20 -21.67
CA ALA A 92 19.06 -41.35 -20.25
C ALA A 92 17.56 -41.12 -20.04
N THR A 93 16.87 -42.10 -19.48
CA THR A 93 15.51 -41.97 -18.97
C THR A 93 15.54 -41.01 -17.78
N ALA A 94 15.51 -39.72 -18.06
CA ALA A 94 15.11 -38.71 -17.12
C ALA A 94 13.64 -38.43 -17.40
N THR A 95 12.78 -38.71 -16.43
CA THR A 95 11.44 -38.13 -16.39
C THR A 95 11.61 -36.62 -16.57
N ALA A 96 11.19 -36.12 -17.72
CA ALA A 96 11.25 -34.72 -18.08
C ALA A 96 10.47 -33.92 -17.03
N THR A 97 11.19 -33.35 -16.06
CA THR A 97 10.76 -32.10 -15.43
C THR A 97 11.21 -31.04 -16.41
N ASP A 98 10.26 -30.61 -17.23
CA ASP A 98 10.43 -29.64 -18.31
C ASP A 98 11.12 -28.36 -17.81
N PRO A 99 12.34 -28.02 -18.28
CA PRO A 99 12.97 -26.74 -18.02
C PRO A 99 12.55 -25.77 -19.12
N GLY A 100 11.28 -25.34 -19.11
CA GLY A 100 10.81 -24.45 -20.19
C GLY A 100 9.31 -24.36 -20.38
N THR A 101 8.56 -23.97 -19.35
CA THR A 101 7.22 -23.40 -19.56
C THR A 101 7.22 -21.94 -19.12
N LEU A 102 7.53 -21.09 -20.10
CA LEU A 102 7.16 -19.68 -20.26
C LEU A 102 7.50 -18.71 -19.10
N ALA A 103 8.18 -17.62 -19.48
CA ALA A 103 8.12 -16.33 -18.80
C ALA A 103 6.71 -16.11 -18.18
N GLY A 104 6.70 -15.88 -16.88
CA GLY A 104 5.57 -16.17 -16.01
C GLY A 104 4.25 -15.57 -16.49
N ALA A 105 3.26 -16.43 -16.72
CA ALA A 105 1.88 -15.99 -16.65
C ALA A 105 1.66 -15.34 -15.28
N CYS A 106 0.99 -14.18 -15.26
CA CYS A 106 0.76 -13.43 -14.04
C CYS A 106 -0.20 -14.15 -13.08
N GLU A 107 0.33 -15.12 -12.32
CA GLU A 107 -0.38 -15.86 -11.29
C GLU A 107 -0.53 -14.99 -10.04
N ARG A 108 -1.59 -14.17 -10.02
CA ARG A 108 -1.89 -13.23 -8.92
C ARG A 108 -2.34 -13.94 -7.66
N THR A 109 -3.05 -15.05 -7.81
CA THR A 109 -3.62 -15.82 -6.70
C THR A 109 -2.56 -16.77 -6.17
N GLN A 110 -2.05 -16.50 -4.98
CA GLN A 110 -1.06 -17.33 -4.31
C GLN A 110 -1.69 -18.09 -3.14
N PRO A 111 -1.20 -19.29 -2.78
CA PRO A 111 -1.68 -20.02 -1.59
C PRO A 111 -1.55 -19.20 -0.30
N ALA A 112 -0.51 -18.37 -0.23
CA ALA A 112 -0.29 -17.36 0.79
C ALA A 112 0.53 -16.20 0.19
N TYR A 113 0.51 -15.05 0.86
CA TYR A 113 1.34 -13.89 0.51
C TYR A 113 2.46 -13.73 1.55
N PRO A 114 3.62 -14.41 1.36
CA PRO A 114 4.71 -14.36 2.32
C PRO A 114 5.41 -13.00 2.30
N VAL A 115 6.22 -12.74 3.31
CA VAL A 115 7.12 -11.58 3.28
C VAL A 115 8.09 -11.73 2.11
N VAL A 116 8.19 -10.70 1.27
CA VAL A 116 9.15 -10.62 0.17
C VAL A 116 10.08 -9.43 0.41
N ALA A 117 11.36 -9.57 0.10
CA ALA A 117 12.38 -8.53 0.27
C ALA A 117 13.41 -8.55 -0.89
N PRO A 118 14.28 -7.54 -1.03
CA PRO A 118 15.29 -7.53 -2.07
C PRO A 118 16.14 -8.81 -2.08
N GLY A 119 16.34 -9.38 -3.27
CA GLY A 119 17.02 -10.68 -3.43
C GLY A 119 16.11 -11.90 -3.32
N SER A 120 14.85 -11.75 -2.88
CA SER A 120 13.85 -12.82 -2.92
C SER A 120 13.58 -13.27 -4.36
N LYS A 121 13.21 -14.54 -4.53
CA LYS A 121 12.87 -15.14 -5.82
C LYS A 121 11.66 -16.07 -5.69
N GLY A 122 10.97 -16.30 -6.79
CA GLY A 122 9.90 -17.29 -6.90
C GLY A 122 8.51 -16.68 -7.17
N PRO A 123 7.45 -17.49 -7.06
CA PRO A 123 6.11 -17.13 -7.53
C PRO A 123 5.51 -15.93 -6.80
N ALA A 124 5.81 -15.76 -5.51
CA ALA A 124 5.39 -14.57 -4.76
C ALA A 124 5.99 -13.28 -5.34
N VAL A 125 7.22 -13.32 -5.85
CA VAL A 125 7.84 -12.16 -6.50
C VAL A 125 7.20 -11.90 -7.86
N SER A 126 6.90 -12.94 -8.65
CA SER A 126 6.18 -12.79 -9.91
C SER A 126 4.80 -12.17 -9.68
N ALA A 127 4.06 -12.63 -8.66
CA ALA A 127 2.78 -12.05 -8.27
C ALA A 127 2.91 -10.58 -7.89
N LEU A 128 3.92 -10.22 -7.08
CA LEU A 128 4.22 -8.83 -6.73
C LEU A 128 4.44 -7.97 -7.99
N GLN A 129 5.26 -8.44 -8.92
CA GLN A 129 5.56 -7.73 -10.17
C GLN A 129 4.31 -7.52 -11.03
N CYS A 130 3.40 -8.50 -11.06
CA CYS A 130 2.11 -8.35 -11.72
C CYS A 130 1.26 -7.27 -11.07
N PHE A 131 1.09 -7.29 -9.74
CA PHE A 131 0.31 -6.25 -9.06
C PHE A 131 0.94 -4.86 -9.18
N LEU A 132 2.27 -4.75 -9.21
CA LEU A 132 2.95 -3.48 -9.44
C LEU A 132 2.64 -2.92 -10.83
N ASN A 133 2.57 -3.78 -11.85
CA ASN A 133 2.16 -3.36 -13.19
C ASN A 133 0.67 -2.99 -13.24
N ASP A 134 -0.20 -3.75 -12.56
CA ASP A 134 -1.65 -3.47 -12.52
C ASP A 134 -2.00 -2.18 -11.76
N ALA A 135 -1.18 -1.82 -10.77
CA ALA A 135 -1.35 -0.62 -9.96
C ALA A 135 -0.56 0.59 -10.51
N ASP A 136 -0.16 0.54 -11.79
CA ASP A 136 0.55 1.61 -12.52
C ASP A 136 1.92 2.01 -11.93
N PHE A 137 2.55 1.12 -11.14
CA PHE A 137 3.91 1.31 -10.64
C PHE A 137 4.99 0.76 -11.59
N GLY A 138 4.56 0.16 -12.70
CA GLY A 138 5.39 -0.39 -13.76
C GLY A 138 6.11 0.65 -14.64
N PRO A 139 6.75 0.18 -15.73
CA PRO A 139 6.88 -1.23 -16.11
C PRO A 139 7.93 -1.97 -15.26
N VAL A 140 7.57 -3.15 -14.75
CA VAL A 140 8.48 -4.10 -14.10
C VAL A 140 8.43 -5.42 -14.86
N ALA A 141 9.60 -5.99 -15.19
CA ALA A 141 9.65 -7.33 -15.76
C ALA A 141 9.10 -8.36 -14.77
N VAL A 142 8.22 -9.26 -15.24
CA VAL A 142 7.67 -10.36 -14.44
C VAL A 142 8.60 -11.57 -14.57
N ASP A 143 9.77 -11.46 -13.93
CA ASP A 143 10.83 -12.49 -13.96
C ASP A 143 10.91 -13.33 -12.68
N GLY A 144 10.09 -12.99 -11.67
CA GLY A 144 10.12 -13.67 -10.37
C GLY A 144 11.37 -13.39 -9.54
N VAL A 145 12.12 -12.34 -9.85
CA VAL A 145 13.33 -11.93 -9.13
C VAL A 145 13.17 -10.52 -8.59
N TYR A 146 13.35 -10.34 -7.27
CA TYR A 146 13.26 -9.02 -6.65
C TYR A 146 14.57 -8.26 -6.91
N GLY A 147 14.68 -7.72 -8.13
CA GLY A 147 15.84 -7.03 -8.66
C GLY A 147 15.78 -5.52 -8.52
N ALA A 148 16.55 -4.81 -9.37
CA ALA A 148 16.59 -3.35 -9.37
C ALA A 148 15.26 -2.71 -9.81
N GLN A 149 14.59 -3.26 -10.83
CA GLN A 149 13.31 -2.74 -11.31
C GLN A 149 12.20 -2.85 -10.26
N THR A 150 12.08 -4.02 -9.62
CA THR A 150 11.10 -4.22 -8.53
C THR A 150 11.39 -3.31 -7.33
N ARG A 151 12.66 -3.09 -6.98
CA ARG A 151 13.03 -2.11 -5.95
C ARG A 151 12.60 -0.70 -6.31
N GLU A 152 12.78 -0.28 -7.55
CA GLU A 152 12.39 1.05 -7.99
C GLU A 152 10.87 1.24 -7.99
N ALA A 153 10.12 0.26 -8.49
CA ALA A 153 8.66 0.28 -8.40
C ALA A 153 8.18 0.35 -6.95
N MET A 154 8.84 -0.37 -6.03
CA MET A 154 8.52 -0.30 -4.61
C MET A 154 8.86 1.06 -3.98
N ARG A 155 9.90 1.76 -4.44
CA ARG A 155 10.12 3.16 -4.03
C ARG A 155 8.98 4.08 -4.47
N ARG A 156 8.38 3.83 -5.62
CA ARG A 156 7.20 4.60 -6.08
C ARG A 156 5.98 4.30 -5.23
N VAL A 157 5.75 3.03 -4.86
CA VAL A 157 4.73 2.66 -3.87
C VAL A 157 4.99 3.43 -2.57
N GLU A 158 6.22 3.40 -2.09
CA GLU A 158 6.60 4.06 -0.84
C GLU A 158 6.41 5.59 -0.89
N ALA A 159 6.69 6.22 -2.03
CA ALA A 159 6.50 7.65 -2.24
C ALA A 159 5.03 8.08 -2.25
N THR A 160 4.07 7.15 -2.35
CA THR A 160 2.65 7.47 -2.25
C THR A 160 2.15 7.54 -0.81
N PHE A 161 2.97 7.17 0.18
CA PHE A 161 2.64 7.34 1.59
C PHE A 161 3.04 8.72 2.09
N GLU A 162 2.25 9.29 3.00
CA GLU A 162 2.71 10.40 3.83
C GLU A 162 3.79 9.89 4.79
N GLY A 163 5.05 10.15 4.45
CA GLY A 163 6.22 9.88 5.29
C GLY A 163 7.07 8.68 4.85
N PRO A 164 8.29 8.55 5.41
CA PRO A 164 9.21 7.48 5.06
C PRO A 164 8.71 6.12 5.59
N ALA A 165 8.68 5.10 4.71
CA ALA A 165 8.28 3.76 5.09
C ALA A 165 9.20 3.17 6.19
N PRO A 166 8.65 2.50 7.22
CA PRO A 166 9.44 1.97 8.34
C PRO A 166 10.50 0.92 7.92
N LYS A 167 10.30 0.21 6.81
CA LYS A 167 11.19 -0.83 6.28
C LYS A 167 11.21 -0.77 4.74
N PRO A 168 12.14 -0.04 4.12
CA PRO A 168 12.13 0.16 2.68
C PRO A 168 12.37 -1.14 1.91
N GLY A 169 11.59 -1.35 0.86
CA GLY A 169 11.68 -2.48 -0.06
C GLY A 169 11.23 -3.83 0.51
N ARG A 170 10.66 -3.88 1.72
CA ARG A 170 10.11 -5.12 2.28
C ARG A 170 8.59 -5.13 2.10
N VAL A 171 8.08 -6.16 1.45
CA VAL A 171 6.65 -6.39 1.24
C VAL A 171 6.18 -7.39 2.30
N ASP A 172 5.59 -6.89 3.37
CA ASP A 172 4.88 -7.71 4.37
C ASP A 172 3.37 -7.67 4.16
N ALA A 173 2.61 -8.29 5.08
CA ALA A 173 1.17 -8.47 4.95
C ALA A 173 0.44 -7.14 4.66
N GLY A 174 0.79 -6.06 5.35
CA GLY A 174 0.13 -4.77 5.14
C GLY A 174 0.43 -4.19 3.75
N VAL A 175 1.69 -4.28 3.32
CA VAL A 175 2.11 -3.83 1.98
C VAL A 175 1.44 -4.68 0.88
N TRP A 176 1.30 -5.98 1.09
CA TRP A 176 0.54 -6.86 0.20
C TRP A 176 -0.92 -6.43 0.08
N VAL A 177 -1.60 -6.24 1.22
CA VAL A 177 -2.99 -5.81 1.26
C VAL A 177 -3.17 -4.50 0.50
N LEU A 178 -2.27 -3.54 0.71
CA LEU A 178 -2.30 -2.26 0.02
C LEU A 178 -2.15 -2.38 -1.49
N ILE A 179 -1.09 -3.07 -1.96
CA ILE A 179 -0.79 -3.19 -3.39
C ILE A 179 -1.90 -3.96 -4.11
N ILE A 180 -2.42 -5.02 -3.49
CA ILE A 180 -3.53 -5.80 -4.06
C ILE A 180 -4.81 -4.95 -4.12
N SER A 181 -5.11 -4.16 -3.08
CA SER A 181 -6.35 -3.38 -3.00
C SER A 181 -6.37 -2.14 -3.89
N ARG A 182 -5.22 -1.72 -4.43
CA ARG A 182 -5.11 -0.58 -5.37
C ARG A 182 -5.92 -0.79 -6.65
N SER A 183 -5.98 -2.01 -7.17
CA SER A 183 -6.72 -2.32 -8.39
C SER A 183 -8.22 -2.55 -8.14
N MET A 184 -8.69 -2.41 -6.90
CA MET A 184 -10.10 -2.57 -6.55
C MET A 184 -10.85 -1.26 -6.77
N GLY A 185 -12.08 -1.36 -7.29
CA GLY A 185 -13.01 -0.25 -7.40
C GLY A 185 -13.40 0.40 -6.05
N ASN A 186 -14.37 1.31 -6.11
CA ASN A 186 -14.97 1.94 -4.92
C ASN A 186 -16.40 1.42 -4.68
N GLU A 187 -16.81 0.37 -5.38
CA GLU A 187 -18.13 -0.23 -5.23
C GLU A 187 -18.25 -0.97 -3.90
N THR A 188 -19.43 -0.89 -3.29
CA THR A 188 -19.73 -1.67 -2.09
C THR A 188 -19.88 -3.15 -2.44
N LEU A 189 -19.05 -4.00 -1.84
CA LEU A 189 -19.13 -5.46 -2.02
C LEU A 189 -19.83 -6.09 -0.82
N LYS A 190 -20.74 -7.01 -1.10
CA LYS A 190 -21.51 -7.73 -0.06
C LYS A 190 -21.82 -9.14 -0.52
N GLN A 191 -22.41 -9.94 0.36
CA GLN A 191 -22.86 -11.28 -0.01
C GLN A 191 -23.72 -11.27 -1.29
N GLY A 192 -23.35 -12.11 -2.25
CA GLY A 192 -23.95 -12.17 -3.58
C GLY A 192 -23.22 -11.36 -4.66
N SER A 193 -22.33 -10.43 -4.31
CA SER A 193 -21.45 -9.74 -5.27
C SER A 193 -20.53 -10.76 -5.97
N LYS A 194 -20.19 -10.49 -7.24
CA LYS A 194 -19.30 -11.33 -8.05
C LYS A 194 -18.43 -10.49 -8.96
N GLY A 195 -17.29 -11.04 -9.37
CA GLY A 195 -16.43 -10.46 -10.39
C GLY A 195 -15.02 -10.11 -9.91
N PRO A 196 -14.27 -9.32 -10.71
CA PRO A 196 -12.84 -9.09 -10.49
C PRO A 196 -12.53 -8.32 -9.18
N ASP A 197 -13.43 -7.44 -8.75
CA ASP A 197 -13.30 -6.74 -7.47
C ASP A 197 -13.43 -7.72 -6.28
N VAL A 198 -14.31 -8.72 -6.39
CA VAL A 198 -14.45 -9.76 -5.36
C VAL A 198 -13.21 -10.65 -5.31
N GLU A 199 -12.63 -11.02 -6.46
CA GLU A 199 -11.36 -11.76 -6.48
C GLU A 199 -10.23 -10.95 -5.83
N THR A 200 -10.18 -9.64 -6.12
CA THR A 200 -9.18 -8.74 -5.55
C THR A 200 -9.37 -8.60 -4.05
N LEU A 201 -10.61 -8.48 -3.57
CA LEU A 201 -10.96 -8.49 -2.15
C LEU A 201 -10.51 -9.80 -1.49
N GLN A 202 -10.82 -10.95 -2.09
CA GLN A 202 -10.44 -12.25 -1.56
C GLN A 202 -8.91 -12.42 -1.46
N ARG A 203 -8.16 -11.94 -2.46
CA ARG A 203 -6.69 -11.90 -2.42
C ARG A 203 -6.18 -10.99 -1.31
N ALA A 204 -6.75 -9.79 -1.16
CA ALA A 204 -6.37 -8.84 -0.11
C ALA A 204 -6.66 -9.41 1.29
N LEU A 205 -7.84 -9.99 1.52
CA LEU A 205 -8.19 -10.64 2.79
C LEU A 205 -7.27 -11.83 3.10
N ARG A 206 -6.86 -12.60 2.09
CA ARG A 206 -5.84 -13.66 2.27
C ARG A 206 -4.49 -13.08 2.68
N ALA A 207 -4.06 -11.99 2.05
CA ALA A 207 -2.84 -11.27 2.43
C ALA A 207 -2.93 -10.68 3.86
N ALA A 208 -4.11 -10.25 4.27
CA ALA A 208 -4.40 -9.74 5.61
C ALA A 208 -4.39 -10.82 6.71
N GLY A 209 -4.21 -12.10 6.36
CA GLY A 209 -4.22 -13.23 7.30
C GLY A 209 -5.53 -14.03 7.34
N GLY A 210 -6.45 -13.73 6.43
CA GLY A 210 -7.69 -14.49 6.21
C GLY A 210 -7.45 -15.82 5.53
N LYS A 211 -8.34 -16.79 5.77
CA LYS A 211 -8.34 -18.10 5.13
C LYS A 211 -9.62 -18.26 4.33
N LEU A 212 -9.51 -18.16 3.01
CA LEU A 212 -10.64 -18.30 2.09
C LEU A 212 -10.15 -18.69 0.69
N THR A 213 -11.06 -19.16 -0.14
CA THR A 213 -10.82 -19.43 -1.56
C THR A 213 -11.04 -18.16 -2.38
N VAL A 214 -10.19 -17.93 -3.38
CA VAL A 214 -10.37 -16.84 -4.35
C VAL A 214 -11.14 -17.45 -5.54
N ASP A 215 -12.44 -17.20 -5.59
CA ASP A 215 -13.37 -17.74 -6.59
C ASP A 215 -14.21 -16.65 -7.27
N GLY A 216 -13.97 -15.38 -6.92
CA GLY A 216 -14.69 -14.24 -7.46
C GLY A 216 -16.15 -14.15 -7.04
N THR A 217 -16.57 -14.94 -6.03
CA THR A 217 -17.93 -14.93 -5.50
C THR A 217 -17.94 -14.58 -4.02
N PHE A 218 -18.71 -13.55 -3.66
CA PHE A 218 -18.85 -13.14 -2.28
C PHE A 218 -19.89 -14.04 -1.59
N GLY A 219 -19.42 -15.19 -1.09
CA GLY A 219 -20.20 -16.14 -0.31
C GLY A 219 -20.13 -15.92 1.20
N ALA A 220 -20.67 -16.89 1.95
CA ALA A 220 -20.67 -16.88 3.41
C ALA A 220 -19.25 -16.91 4.01
N GLU A 221 -18.33 -17.64 3.39
CA GLU A 221 -16.93 -17.70 3.85
C GLU A 221 -16.22 -16.36 3.68
N THR A 222 -16.43 -15.66 2.55
CA THR A 222 -15.92 -14.30 2.34
C THR A 222 -16.50 -13.34 3.39
N LYS A 223 -17.81 -13.41 3.67
CA LYS A 223 -18.48 -12.58 4.69
C LYS A 223 -17.85 -12.72 6.07
N LYS A 224 -17.65 -13.96 6.54
CA LYS A 224 -17.02 -14.24 7.84
C LYS A 224 -15.62 -13.64 7.95
N VAL A 225 -14.84 -13.69 6.87
CA VAL A 225 -13.47 -13.13 6.87
C VAL A 225 -13.52 -11.60 6.84
N VAL A 226 -14.50 -11.00 6.15
CA VAL A 226 -14.74 -9.55 6.20
C VAL A 226 -15.13 -9.12 7.61
N GLU A 227 -16.07 -9.81 8.27
CA GLU A 227 -16.46 -9.53 9.66
C GLU A 227 -15.25 -9.60 10.60
N ARG A 228 -14.40 -10.62 10.46
CA ARG A 228 -13.16 -10.75 11.23
C ARG A 228 -12.17 -9.61 10.95
N PHE A 229 -12.07 -9.17 9.71
CA PHE A 229 -11.23 -8.01 9.35
C PHE A 229 -11.77 -6.72 9.97
N GLN A 230 -13.09 -6.54 9.95
CA GLN A 230 -13.76 -5.40 10.55
C GLN A 230 -13.56 -5.36 12.07
N ASP A 231 -13.77 -6.48 12.77
CA ASP A 231 -13.50 -6.65 14.20
C ASP A 231 -12.04 -6.31 14.55
N ALA A 232 -11.08 -6.90 13.84
CA ALA A 232 -9.65 -6.67 14.07
C ALA A 232 -9.24 -5.20 13.93
N ASN A 233 -9.95 -4.46 13.08
CA ASN A 233 -9.71 -3.03 12.85
C ASN A 233 -10.71 -2.12 13.57
N ARG A 234 -11.58 -2.69 14.42
CA ARG A 234 -12.56 -1.99 15.27
C ARG A 234 -13.52 -1.11 14.48
N ILE A 235 -13.91 -1.56 13.30
CA ILE A 235 -14.99 -1.00 12.51
C ILE A 235 -16.19 -1.97 12.56
N GLY A 236 -17.41 -1.49 12.36
CA GLY A 236 -18.62 -2.32 12.54
C GLY A 236 -18.58 -3.64 11.75
N GLU A 237 -18.97 -4.75 12.39
CA GLU A 237 -18.95 -6.11 11.83
C GLU A 237 -20.22 -6.44 11.03
N ASP A 238 -20.55 -5.63 10.03
CA ASP A 238 -21.73 -5.87 9.18
C ASP A 238 -21.48 -6.90 8.06
N GLY A 239 -20.22 -7.27 7.83
CA GLY A 239 -19.79 -8.15 6.75
C GLY A 239 -19.95 -7.54 5.35
N VAL A 240 -20.10 -6.21 5.27
CA VAL A 240 -20.24 -5.43 4.05
C VAL A 240 -18.97 -4.60 3.84
N VAL A 241 -18.37 -4.74 2.66
CA VAL A 241 -17.20 -3.96 2.28
C VAL A 241 -17.65 -2.62 1.73
N GLY A 242 -18.00 -1.72 2.65
CA GLY A 242 -18.31 -0.31 2.37
C GLY A 242 -17.06 0.58 2.35
N GLU A 243 -17.26 1.89 2.27
CA GLU A 243 -16.19 2.89 2.14
C GLU A 243 -15.11 2.78 3.24
N GLU A 244 -15.51 2.60 4.51
CA GLU A 244 -14.58 2.47 5.63
C GLU A 244 -13.74 1.19 5.53
N THR A 245 -14.35 0.06 5.17
CA THR A 245 -13.63 -1.20 4.97
C THR A 245 -12.68 -1.12 3.77
N LEU A 246 -13.12 -0.50 2.68
CA LEU A 246 -12.28 -0.26 1.49
C LEU A 246 -11.09 0.64 1.81
N PHE A 247 -11.28 1.69 2.60
CA PHE A 247 -10.20 2.58 3.03
C PHE A 247 -9.13 1.82 3.83
N LEU A 248 -9.54 0.95 4.75
CA LEU A 248 -8.61 0.13 5.52
C LEU A 248 -7.83 -0.86 4.65
N LEU A 249 -8.49 -1.53 3.71
CA LEU A 249 -7.81 -2.39 2.73
C LEU A 249 -6.82 -1.60 1.87
N LYS A 250 -7.21 -0.42 1.37
CA LYS A 250 -6.36 0.44 0.53
C LYS A 250 -5.21 1.11 1.32
N SER A 251 -5.28 1.14 2.65
CA SER A 251 -4.19 1.58 3.54
C SER A 251 -3.33 0.44 4.09
N GLY A 252 -3.64 -0.82 3.75
CA GLY A 252 -2.83 -1.97 4.14
C GLY A 252 -3.13 -2.50 5.55
N ALA A 253 -4.34 -2.30 6.06
CA ALA A 253 -4.78 -2.90 7.32
C ALA A 253 -4.78 -4.43 7.26
N THR A 254 -4.64 -5.09 8.41
CA THR A 254 -4.54 -6.56 8.51
C THR A 254 -5.45 -7.11 9.62
N ILE A 255 -5.60 -8.44 9.71
CA ILE A 255 -6.44 -9.11 10.72
C ILE A 255 -5.68 -9.36 12.04
N GLY A 256 -4.36 -9.17 12.08
CA GLY A 256 -3.54 -9.35 13.28
C GLY A 256 -2.05 -9.53 12.99
#